data_AF-A0AAU2K4F7-F1
#
_entry.id   AF-A0AAU2K4F7-F1
#
_cell.length_a   1.000
_cell.length_b   1.000
_cell.length_c   1.000
_cell.angle_alpha   90.00
_cell.angle_beta   90.00
_cell.angle_gamma   90.00
#
_symmetry.space_group_name_H-M   'P 1'
#
loop_
_entity.id
_entity.type
_entity.pdbx_description
1 polymer ?
#
loop_
_entity_poly.entity_id
_entity_poly.type
_entity_poly.pdbx_seq_one_letter_code
_entity_poly.pdbx_strand_id
1 'polypeptide(L)' 'MFTLKGDSLAAIGAITPRQKSAKYITALAGLEFAPGRITAYEKWYRQTDPHCCTTGDATAVWTREGDRLTPGEPRVVS' A
#
# COMPACT_ATOMS: atom_id res chain seq x y z
N MET A 1 9.10 6.16 3.33
CA MET A 1 9.50 5.49 4.59
C MET A 1 10.97 5.74 4.82
N PHE A 2 11.35 5.98 6.07
CA PHE A 2 12.70 6.37 6.44
C PHE A 2 13.28 5.43 7.48
N THR A 3 14.62 5.38 7.54
CA THR A 3 15.40 4.69 8.56
C THR A 3 16.41 5.69 9.15
N LEU A 4 16.83 5.49 10.39
CA LEU A 4 17.88 6.30 10.99
C LEU A 4 19.24 5.77 10.52
N LYS A 5 20.10 6.66 10.02
CA LYS A 5 21.47 6.35 9.58
C LYS A 5 22.41 7.39 10.16
N GLY A 6 23.09 7.04 11.25
CA GLY A 6 23.78 8.02 12.10
C GLY A 6 22.76 9.00 12.70
N ASP A 7 22.97 10.30 12.50
CA ASP A 7 22.05 11.35 12.96
C ASP A 7 21.08 11.84 11.88
N SER A 8 20.98 11.12 10.75
CA SER A 8 20.16 11.51 9.59
C SER A 8 19.08 10.48 9.28
N LEU A 9 17.97 10.93 8.67
CA LEU A 9 16.97 10.05 8.08
C LEU A 9 17.36 9.71 6.63
N ALA A 10 17.43 8.42 6.32
CA ALA A 10 17.59 7.93 4.96
C ALA A 10 16.27 7.34 4.44
N ALA A 11 15.87 7.72 3.23
CA ALA A 11 14.69 7.14 2.58
C ALA A 11 14.99 5.70 2.16
N ILE A 12 14.13 4.76 2.55
CA ILE A 12 14.26 3.33 2.20
C ILE A 12 13.19 2.87 1.20
N GLY A 13 12.29 3.76 0.80
CA GLY A 13 11.31 3.52 -0.25
C GLY A 13 9.96 4.18 0.02
N ALA A 14 9.02 3.96 -0.89
CA ALA A 14 7.65 4.42 -0.80
C ALA A 14 6.70 3.23 -0.76
N ILE A 15 5.71 3.28 0.12
CA ILE A 15 4.60 2.33 0.10
C ILE A 15 3.62 2.83 -0.96
N THR A 16 3.45 2.05 -2.01
CA THR A 16 2.54 2.36 -3.11
C THR A 16 1.39 1.36 -3.15
N PRO A 17 0.19 1.77 -3.57
CA PRO A 17 -0.90 0.84 -3.78
C PRO A 17 -0.52 -0.26 -4.77
N ARG A 18 -0.96 -1.50 -4.49
CA ARG A 18 -0.62 -2.69 -5.28
C ARG A 18 -1.80 -3.20 -6.08
N GLN A 19 -3.02 -3.00 -5.61
CA GLN A 19 -4.22 -3.38 -6.35
C GLN A 19 -4.28 -2.63 -7.68
N LYS A 20 -4.42 -3.39 -8.76
CA LYS A 20 -4.64 -2.81 -10.08
C LYS A 20 -6.12 -2.51 -10.27
N SER A 21 -6.41 -1.35 -10.82
CA SER A 21 -7.72 -1.04 -11.38
C SER A 21 -7.56 -0.80 -12.89
N ALA A 22 -8.60 -1.15 -13.65
CA ALA A 22 -8.54 -1.11 -15.11
C ALA A 22 -8.59 0.33 -15.66
N LYS A 23 -9.21 1.27 -14.94
CA LYS A 23 -9.54 2.60 -15.47
C LYS A 23 -9.07 3.77 -14.61
N TYR A 24 -8.93 3.56 -13.31
CA TYR A 24 -8.61 4.62 -12.35
C TYR A 24 -7.43 4.22 -11.48
N ILE A 25 -6.84 5.19 -10.80
CA ILE A 25 -5.80 4.91 -9.81
C ILE A 25 -6.39 4.21 -8.59
N THR A 26 -5.62 3.32 -7.99
CA THR A 26 -5.88 2.83 -6.64
C THR A 26 -5.32 3.84 -5.65
N ALA A 27 -6.11 4.21 -4.65
CA ALA A 27 -5.72 5.11 -3.59
C ALA A 27 -5.20 4.34 -2.38
N LEU A 28 -4.14 4.86 -1.74
CA LEU A 28 -3.74 4.42 -0.41
C LEU A 28 -4.69 5.07 0.60
N ALA A 29 -5.49 4.27 1.28
CA ALA A 29 -6.48 4.73 2.26
C ALA A 29 -5.94 4.75 3.69
N GLY A 30 -4.94 3.90 3.99
CA GLY A 30 -4.34 3.84 5.32
C GLY A 30 -3.13 2.92 5.39
N LEU A 31 -2.39 3.04 6.49
CA LEU A 31 -1.23 2.21 6.80
C LEU A 31 -1.30 1.77 8.26
N GLU A 32 -1.08 0.48 8.50
CA GLU A 32 -0.82 -0.07 9.83
C GLU A 32 0.61 -0.63 9.87
N PHE A 33 1.34 -0.29 10.93
CA PHE A 33 2.74 -0.69 11.11
C PHE A 33 2.86 -1.69 12.25
N ALA A 34 3.46 -2.84 11.95
CA ALA A 34 3.85 -3.87 12.90
C ALA A 34 5.33 -4.24 12.67
N PRO A 35 6.01 -4.91 13.64
CA PRO A 35 7.37 -5.37 13.45
C PRO A 35 7.52 -6.23 12.18
N GLY A 36 8.38 -5.79 11.27
CA GLY A 36 8.65 -6.46 9.99
C GLY A 36 7.50 -6.43 8.97
N ARG A 37 6.34 -5.85 9.30
CA ARG A 37 5.12 -5.94 8.49
C ARG A 37 4.39 -4.61 8.44
N ILE A 38 4.01 -4.19 7.24
CA ILE A 38 3.20 -2.99 7.02
C ILE A 38 1.97 -3.42 6.24
N THR A 39 0.78 -3.17 6.77
CA THR A 39 -0.48 -3.43 6.06
C THR A 39 -0.93 -2.13 5.39
N ALA A 40 -0.97 -2.11 4.07
CA ALA A 40 -1.53 -1.03 3.29
C ALA A 40 -3.00 -1.30 2.99
N TYR A 41 -3.87 -0.38 3.37
CA TYR A 41 -5.29 -0.40 3.03
C TYR A 41 -5.50 0.43 1.78
N GLU A 42 -6.20 -0.14 0.81
CA GLU A 42 -6.30 0.42 -0.53
C GLU A 42 -7.76 0.52 -0.95
N LYS A 43 -8.11 1.65 -1.58
CA LYS A 43 -9.40 1.87 -2.22
C LYS A 43 -9.23 1.85 -3.73
N TRP A 44 -10.01 1.04 -4.43
CA TRP A 44 -9.89 0.89 -5.88
C TRP A 44 -11.25 0.86 -6.57
N TYR A 45 -11.27 1.29 -7.84
CA TYR A 45 -12.47 1.23 -8.66
C TYR A 45 -12.67 -0.18 -9.21
N ARG A 46 -13.77 -0.81 -8.82
CA ARG A 46 -14.29 -2.01 -9.47
C ARG A 46 -14.77 -1.69 -10.87
N GLN A 47 -14.93 -2.72 -11.70
CA GLN A 47 -15.44 -2.55 -13.06
C GLN A 47 -16.86 -1.98 -13.10
N THR A 48 -17.67 -2.26 -12.07
CA THR A 48 -19.06 -1.82 -11.95
C THR A 48 -19.22 -0.49 -11.20
N ASP A 49 -18.11 0.10 -10.73
CA ASP A 49 -18.20 1.34 -9.96
C ASP A 49 -18.58 2.52 -10.85
N PRO A 50 -19.49 3.40 -10.39
CA PRO A 50 -19.73 4.67 -11.07
C PRO A 50 -18.45 5.52 -11.03
N HIS A 51 -18.26 6.34 -12.04
CA HIS A 51 -17.04 7.16 -12.19
C HIS A 51 -16.83 8.20 -11.08
N CYS A 52 -17.78 8.36 -10.16
CA CYS A 52 -17.69 9.28 -9.02
C CYS A 52 -17.10 8.65 -7.76
N CYS A 53 -17.26 7.33 -7.54
CA CYS A 53 -16.97 6.71 -6.24
C CYS A 53 -16.44 5.29 -6.39
N THR A 54 -15.38 4.97 -5.65
CA THR A 54 -14.91 3.60 -5.47
C THR A 54 -15.79 2.85 -4.47
N THR A 55 -15.97 1.55 -4.68
CA THR A 55 -16.51 0.64 -3.66
C THR A 55 -15.55 -0.47 -3.30
N GLY A 56 -14.49 -0.69 -4.10
CA GLY A 56 -13.53 -1.76 -3.86
C GLY A 56 -12.54 -1.45 -2.74
N ASP A 57 -12.29 -2.46 -1.91
CA ASP A 57 -11.24 -2.47 -0.90
C ASP A 57 -10.23 -3.57 -1.19
N ALA A 58 -8.95 -3.26 -0.97
CA ALA A 58 -7.88 -4.24 -0.99
C ALA A 58 -6.89 -3.98 0.13
N THR A 59 -6.15 -5.02 0.50
CA THR A 59 -5.03 -4.92 1.44
C THR A 59 -3.78 -5.46 0.78
N ALA A 60 -2.66 -4.73 0.86
CA ALA A 60 -1.35 -5.23 0.46
C ALA A 60 -0.43 -5.26 1.68
N VAL A 61 0.16 -6.43 1.95
CA VAL A 61 1.14 -6.58 3.02
C VAL A 61 2.53 -6.34 2.46
N TRP A 62 3.25 -5.40 3.06
CA TRP A 62 4.65 -5.13 2.77
C TRP A 62 5.52 -5.69 3.88
N THR A 63 6.55 -6.45 3.50
CA THR A 63 7.56 -6.95 4.43
C THR A 63 8.72 -5.96 4.49
N ARG A 64 9.14 -5.63 5.71
CA ARG A 64 10.35 -4.83 5.96
C ARG A 64 11.43 -5.72 6.57
N GLU A 65 12.56 -5.82 5.88
CA GLU A 65 13.77 -6.48 6.37
C GLU A 65 14.94 -5.48 6.34
N GLY A 66 15.30 -4.94 7.51
CA GLY A 66 16.26 -3.84 7.59
C GLY A 66 15.78 -2.62 6.79
N ASP A 67 16.56 -2.24 5.78
CA ASP A 67 16.29 -1.11 4.88
C ASP A 67 15.62 -1.55 3.56
N ARG A 68 15.17 -2.80 3.48
CA ARG A 68 14.49 -3.34 2.29
C ARG A 68 12.98 -3.42 2.51
N LEU A 69 12.23 -2.88 1.56
CA LEU A 69 10.78 -3.00 1.46
C LEU A 69 10.42 -3.96 0.32
N THR A 70 9.63 -4.99 0.63
CA THR A 70 9.14 -5.95 -0.36
C THR A 70 7.60 -5.95 -0.36
N PRO A 71 6.94 -5.59 -1.47
CA PRO A 71 5.50 -5.68 -1.57
C PRO A 71 5.06 -7.13 -1.73
N GLY A 72 4.01 -7.52 -1.02
CA GLY A 72 3.22 -8.70 -1.32
C GLY A 72 2.14 -8.41 -2.37
N GLU A 73 1.50 -9.48 -2.86
CA GLU A 73 0.33 -9.35 -3.72
C GLU A 73 -0.85 -8.76 -2.93
N PRO A 74 -1.62 -7.84 -3.54
CA PRO A 74 -2.82 -7.30 -2.92
C PRO A 74 -3.89 -8.38 -2.82
N ARG A 75 -4.63 -8.36 -1.72
CA ARG A 75 -5.83 -9.17 -1.52
C ARG A 75 -7.05 -8.25 -1.55
N VAL A 76 -7.97 -8.47 -2.48
CA VAL A 76 -9.29 -7.82 -2.47
C VAL A 76 -10.07 -8.32 -1.25
N VAL A 77 -10.65 -7.38 -0.49
CA VAL A 77 -11.38 -7.70 0.75
C VAL A 77 -12.86 -7.31 0.68
N SER A 78 -13.22 -6.25 -0.05
CA SER A 78 -14.62 -5.88 -0.30
C SER A 78 -14.83 -5.00 -1.50
#